data_AF-A0A8J8N8V7-F1
#
_entry.id   AF-A0A8J8N8V7-F1
#
_cell.length_a   1.000
_cell.length_b   1.000
_cell.length_c   1.000
_cell.angle_alpha   90.00
_cell.angle_beta   90.00
_cell.angle_gamma   90.00
#
_symmetry.space_group_name_H-M   'P 1'
#
loop_
_entity.id
_entity.type
_entity.pdbx_description
1 polymer ?
#
loop_
_entity_poly.entity_id
_entity_poly.type
_entity_poly.pdbx_seq_one_letter_code
_entity_poly.pdbx_strand_id
1 'polypeptide(L)'
;MFEISGVTEAVANEAMRLAIHKLPMKCRVVKREEAQVATTTNEVLRQLTAEELTSQVRELKEELFNLRFQAATGQLESHGRLSEVRKEIARVYTIIRERELGIGGAAQ
;
A
#
# COMPACT_ATOMS: atom_id res chain seq x y z
N MET A 1 -21.56 -0.76 40.55
CA MET A 1 -20.25 -1.36 40.85
C MET A 1 -20.01 -2.47 39.82
N PHE A 2 -19.58 -2.10 38.61
CA PHE A 2 -18.99 -3.05 37.66
C PHE A 2 -17.91 -2.28 36.95
N GLU A 3 -16.68 -2.56 37.33
CA GLU A 3 -15.49 -2.08 36.64
C GLU A 3 -15.53 -2.67 35.24
N ILE A 4 -15.81 -1.83 34.25
CA ILE A 4 -15.58 -2.15 32.84
C ILE A 4 -14.07 -2.01 32.64
N SER A 5 -13.29 -2.95 33.16
CA SER A 5 -11.95 -3.16 32.65
C SER A 5 -12.11 -3.74 31.26
N GLY A 6 -11.59 -3.01 30.27
CA GLY A 6 -11.66 -3.44 28.87
C GLY A 6 -11.04 -4.83 28.67
N VAL A 7 -11.40 -5.46 27.56
CA VAL A 7 -10.82 -6.74 27.14
C VAL A 7 -9.31 -6.57 26.93
N THR A 8 -8.49 -7.44 27.53
CA THR A 8 -7.04 -7.44 27.33
C THR A 8 -6.68 -7.91 25.91
N GLU A 9 -5.56 -7.43 25.35
CA GLU A 9 -5.11 -7.78 23.99
C GLU A 9 -5.02 -9.31 23.79
N ALA A 10 -4.59 -10.03 24.81
CA ALA A 10 -4.52 -11.49 24.80
C ALA A 10 -5.89 -12.15 24.57
N VAL A 11 -6.90 -11.72 25.32
CA VAL A 11 -8.28 -12.25 25.21
C VAL A 11 -8.90 -11.86 23.86
N ALA A 12 -8.65 -10.64 23.38
CA ALA A 12 -9.12 -10.20 22.08
C ALA A 12 -8.52 -11.04 20.92
N ASN A 13 -7.22 -11.36 20.99
CA ASN A 13 -6.54 -12.18 19.99
C ASN A 13 -7.06 -13.62 19.97
N GLU A 14 -7.29 -14.22 21.15
CA GLU A 14 -7.83 -15.57 21.25
C GLU A 14 -9.28 -15.64 20.73
N ALA A 15 -10.10 -14.65 21.07
CA ALA A 15 -11.47 -14.52 20.56
C ALA A 15 -11.49 -14.38 19.03
N MET A 16 -10.64 -13.53 18.45
CA MET A 16 -10.53 -13.40 16.99
C MET A 16 -10.07 -14.70 16.33
N ARG A 17 -9.08 -15.40 16.91
CA ARG A 17 -8.60 -16.69 16.37
C ARG A 17 -9.73 -17.72 16.24
N LEU A 18 -10.58 -17.83 17.25
CA LEU A 18 -11.73 -18.74 17.24
C LEU A 18 -12.81 -18.30 16.23
N ALA A 19 -13.04 -17.00 16.11
CA ALA A 19 -14.01 -16.44 15.17
C ALA A 19 -13.61 -16.64 13.70
N ILE A 20 -12.31 -16.62 13.38
CA ILE A 20 -11.79 -16.76 12.01
C ILE A 20 -12.32 -18.03 11.32
N HIS A 21 -12.42 -19.15 12.04
CA HIS A 21 -12.88 -20.42 11.47
C HIS A 21 -14.40 -20.46 11.20
N LYS A 22 -15.14 -19.50 11.74
CA LYS A 22 -16.60 -19.39 11.57
C LYS A 22 -16.99 -18.45 10.43
N LEU A 23 -16.04 -17.72 9.85
CA LEU A 23 -16.29 -16.78 8.78
C LEU A 23 -16.19 -17.49 7.42
N PRO A 24 -17.03 -17.13 6.43
CA PRO A 24 -17.01 -17.70 5.09
C PRO A 24 -15.83 -17.17 4.24
N MET A 25 -14.81 -16.57 4.85
CA MET A 25 -13.67 -15.95 4.18
C MET A 25 -12.36 -16.20 4.94
N LYS A 26 -11.24 -16.31 4.22
CA LYS A 26 -9.91 -16.49 4.82
C LYS A 26 -9.50 -15.21 5.56
N CYS A 27 -9.61 -15.22 6.88
CA CYS A 27 -9.20 -14.12 7.75
C CYS A 27 -7.82 -14.41 8.35
N ARG A 28 -6.95 -13.39 8.40
CA ARG A 28 -5.61 -13.46 9.03
C ARG A 28 -5.43 -12.26 9.94
N VAL A 29 -5.05 -12.49 11.20
CA VAL A 29 -4.65 -11.41 12.10
C VAL A 29 -3.30 -10.87 11.63
N VAL A 30 -3.25 -9.57 11.32
CA VAL A 30 -2.01 -8.89 10.91
C VAL A 30 -1.68 -7.87 11.97
N LYS A 31 -0.56 -8.04 12.67
CA LYS A 31 0.03 -6.96 13.46
C LYS A 31 0.72 -5.99 12.50
N ARG A 32 0.38 -4.71 12.59
CA ARG A 32 1.08 -3.66 11.85
C ARG A 32 2.33 -3.33 12.66
N GLU A 33 3.43 -4.01 12.36
CA GLU A 33 4.73 -3.59 12.87
C GLU A 33 5.11 -2.29 12.14
N GLU A 34 5.59 -1.29 12.88
CA GLU A 34 6.12 -0.02 12.35
C GLU A 34 7.41 -0.32 11.57
N ALA A 35 7.28 -0.87 10.37
CA ALA A 35 8.40 -1.16 9.51
C ALA A 35 9.08 0.15 9.09
N GLN A 36 10.41 0.21 9.30
CA GLN A 36 11.25 1.36 9.04
C GLN A 36 11.11 1.88 7.59
N VAL A 37 11.04 3.21 7.52
CA VAL A 37 10.60 4.02 6.39
C VAL A 37 11.70 4.12 5.32
N ALA A 38 11.66 3.26 4.31
CA ALA A 38 12.49 3.39 3.11
C ALA A 38 11.78 3.00 1.81
N THR A 39 10.45 3.03 1.80
CA THR A 39 9.65 2.78 0.59
C THR A 39 8.59 3.85 0.50
N THR A 40 8.55 4.59 -0.60
CA THR A 40 7.65 5.70 -0.92
C THR A 40 6.28 5.53 -0.28
N THR A 41 6.10 6.15 0.90
CA THR A 41 4.87 6.02 1.68
C THR A 41 3.78 6.80 0.99
N ASN A 42 2.53 6.34 1.09
CA ASN A 42 1.37 7.06 0.53
C ASN A 42 1.28 8.50 1.08
N GLU A 43 1.81 8.73 2.28
CA GLU A 43 1.88 10.04 2.92
C GLU A 43 2.80 10.99 2.13
N VAL A 44 3.98 10.52 1.71
CA VAL A 44 4.91 11.32 0.87
C VAL A 44 4.27 11.63 -0.47
N LEU A 45 3.62 10.65 -1.11
CA LEU A 45 2.95 10.87 -2.40
C LEU A 45 1.81 11.91 -2.31
N ARG A 46 1.16 12.02 -1.16
CA ARG A 46 0.08 13.00 -0.94
C ARG A 46 0.58 14.43 -0.79
N GLN A 47 1.84 14.63 -0.39
CA GLN A 47 2.45 15.95 -0.22
C GLN A 47 2.95 16.57 -1.52
N LEU A 48 3.15 15.76 -2.57
CA LEU A 48 3.66 16.22 -3.87
C LEU A 48 2.66 17.07 -4.64
N THR A 49 3.14 17.98 -5.47
CA THR A 49 2.27 18.79 -6.35
C THR A 49 1.66 17.95 -7.48
N ALA A 50 0.63 18.47 -8.15
CA ALA A 50 0.00 17.76 -9.27
C ALA A 50 1.00 17.53 -10.42
N GLU A 51 1.87 18.50 -10.69
CA GLU A 51 2.90 18.40 -11.74
C GLU A 51 3.95 17.34 -11.40
N GLU A 52 4.42 17.31 -10.15
CA GLU A 52 5.36 16.30 -9.66
C GLU A 52 4.78 14.87 -9.73
N LEU A 53 3.48 14.70 -9.46
CA LEU A 53 2.84 13.39 -9.64
C LEU A 53 2.82 12.98 -11.11
N THR A 54 2.59 13.90 -12.04
CA THR A 54 2.62 13.57 -13.47
C THR A 54 4.03 13.25 -13.98
N SER A 55 5.07 13.95 -13.50
CA SER A 55 6.45 13.62 -13.85
C SER A 55 6.85 12.26 -13.30
N GLN A 56 6.50 11.94 -12.05
CA GLN A 56 6.75 10.62 -11.47
C GLN A 56 6.09 9.48 -12.24
N VAL A 57 4.84 9.67 -12.71
CA VAL A 57 4.18 8.65 -13.55
C VAL A 57 4.98 8.40 -14.83
N ARG A 58 5.56 9.44 -15.42
CA ARG A 58 6.37 9.30 -16.63
C ARG A 58 7.65 8.52 -16.35
N GLU A 59 8.38 8.88 -15.30
CA GLU A 59 9.61 8.21 -14.88
C GLU A 59 9.36 6.72 -14.57
N LEU A 60 8.32 6.41 -13.79
CA LEU A 60 7.95 5.02 -13.46
C LEU A 60 7.52 4.20 -14.69
N LYS A 61 6.90 4.84 -15.70
CA LYS A 61 6.56 4.16 -16.95
C LYS A 61 7.80 3.85 -17.79
N GLU A 62 8.77 4.75 -17.81
CA GLU A 62 10.06 4.53 -18.48
C GLU A 62 10.83 3.39 -17.78
N GLU A 63 10.88 3.38 -16.45
CA GLU A 63 11.44 2.27 -15.67
C GLU A 63 10.72 0.95 -15.97
N LEU A 64 9.38 0.94 -15.97
CA LEU A 64 8.60 -0.26 -16.29
C LEU A 64 8.88 -0.79 -17.70
N PHE A 65 9.05 0.10 -18.68
CA PHE A 65 9.40 -0.28 -20.05
C PHE A 65 10.77 -0.97 -20.09
N ASN A 66 11.78 -0.39 -19.44
CA ASN A 66 13.12 -0.95 -19.37
C ASN A 66 13.13 -2.31 -18.66
N LEU A 67 12.41 -2.44 -17.54
CA LEU A 67 12.29 -3.72 -16.82
C LEU A 67 11.58 -4.79 -17.65
N ARG A 68 10.56 -4.42 -18.44
CA ARG A 68 9.90 -5.36 -19.37
C ARG A 68 10.83 -5.81 -20.49
N PHE A 69 11.66 -4.90 -20.99
CA PHE A 69 12.67 -5.22 -22.00
C PHE A 69 13.71 -6.19 -21.43
N GLN A 70 14.27 -5.91 -20.25
CA GLN A 70 15.21 -6.80 -19.55
C GLN A 70 14.60 -8.17 -19.21
N ALA A 71 13.32 -8.20 -18.85
CA ALA A 71 12.59 -9.44 -18.60
C ALA A 71 12.44 -10.28 -19.88
N ALA A 72 12.20 -9.64 -21.03
CA ALA A 72 12.11 -10.33 -22.32
C ALA A 72 13.47 -10.86 -22.80
N THR A 73 14.57 -10.16 -22.51
CA THR A 73 15.93 -10.62 -22.82
C THR A 73 16.48 -11.65 -21.82
N GLY A 74 15.77 -11.90 -20.71
CA GLY A 74 16.18 -12.86 -19.69
C GLY A 74 17.33 -12.37 -18.80
N GLN A 75 17.67 -11.07 -18.84
CA GLN A 75 18.76 -10.46 -18.08
C GLN A 75 18.26 -9.75 -16.81
N LEU A 76 17.03 -10.03 -16.37
CA LEU A 76 16.42 -9.35 -15.24
C LEU A 76 16.96 -9.88 -13.91
N GLU A 77 17.65 -9.03 -13.15
CA GLU A 77 18.19 -9.37 -11.84
C GLU A 77 17.10 -9.50 -10.76
N SER A 78 16.11 -8.59 -10.74
CA SER A 78 15.05 -8.57 -9.73
C SER A 78 13.65 -8.65 -10.35
N HIS A 79 13.01 -9.80 -10.15
CA HIS A 79 11.65 -10.05 -10.62
C HIS A 79 10.59 -9.34 -9.75
N GLY A 80 10.92 -9.08 -8.48
CA GLY A 80 10.06 -8.38 -7.52
C GLY A 80 9.77 -6.94 -7.94
N ARG A 81 10.78 -6.26 -8.52
CA ARG A 81 10.71 -4.85 -8.93
C ARG A 81 9.60 -4.58 -9.95
N LEU A 82 9.36 -5.50 -10.89
CA LEU A 82 8.24 -5.39 -11.84
C LEU A 82 6.89 -5.27 -11.14
N SER A 83 6.69 -6.01 -10.05
CA SER A 83 5.44 -5.98 -9.28
C SER A 83 5.32 -4.72 -8.42
N GLU A 84 6.45 -4.21 -7.94
CA GLU A 84 6.54 -2.98 -7.15
C GLU A 84 6.26 -1.75 -8.00
N VAL A 85 6.95 -1.59 -9.13
CA VAL A 85 6.75 -0.46 -10.05
C VAL A 85 5.30 -0.39 -10.54
N ARG A 86 4.67 -1.55 -10.84
CA ARG A 86 3.23 -1.59 -11.17
C ARG A 86 2.35 -1.07 -10.04
N LYS A 87 2.67 -1.41 -8.78
CA LYS A 87 1.93 -0.93 -7.61
C LYS A 87 2.19 0.56 -7.35
N GLU A 88 3.41 1.04 -7.55
CA GLU A 88 3.78 2.45 -7.44
C GLU A 88 2.98 3.29 -8.43
N ILE A 89 2.95 2.89 -9.71
CA ILE A 89 2.14 3.55 -10.74
C ILE A 89 0.66 3.59 -10.33
N ALA A 90 0.12 2.47 -9.86
CA ALA A 90 -1.28 2.40 -9.44
C ALA A 90 -1.57 3.35 -8.25
N ARG A 91 -0.67 3.44 -7.27
CA ARG A 91 -0.82 4.36 -6.12
C ARG A 91 -0.88 5.82 -6.58
N VAL A 92 0.01 6.22 -7.48
CA VAL A 92 0.05 7.60 -7.99
C VAL A 92 -1.23 7.95 -8.74
N TYR A 93 -1.73 7.07 -9.63
CA TYR A 93 -3.01 7.27 -10.30
C TYR A 93 -4.19 7.37 -9.33
N THR A 94 -4.19 6.54 -8.28
CA THR A 94 -5.24 6.62 -7.25
C THR A 94 -5.23 7.98 -6.57
N ILE A 95 -4.07 8.56 -6.24
CA ILE A 95 -3.98 9.88 -5.61
C ILE A 95 -4.44 10.99 -6.57
N ILE A 96 -4.03 10.93 -7.84
CA ILE A 96 -4.51 11.88 -8.86
C ILE A 96 -6.04 11.82 -8.94
N ARG A 97 -6.61 10.61 -8.97
CA ARG A 97 -8.06 10.41 -9.02
C ARG A 97 -8.77 10.86 -7.74
N GLU A 98 -8.18 10.61 -6.58
CA GLU A 98 -8.68 11.09 -5.28
C GLU A 98 -8.76 12.63 -5.26
N ARG A 99 -7.77 13.31 -5.85
CA ARG A 99 -7.76 14.78 -6.00
C ARG A 99 -8.82 15.27 -6.97
N GLU A 100 -8.97 14.63 -8.13
CA GLU A 100 -10.02 14.95 -9.11
C GLU A 100 -11.43 14.85 -8.51
N LEU A 101 -11.66 13.85 -7.66
CA LEU A 101 -12.96 13.58 -7.03
C LEU A 101 -13.18 14.35 -5.72
N GLY A 102 -12.16 15.02 -5.17
CA GLY A 102 -12.24 15.73 -3.90
C GLY A 102 -12.46 14.83 -2.66
N ILE A 103 -12.17 13.53 -2.78
CA ILE A 103 -12.42 12.53 -1.72
C ILE A 103 -11.19 12.37 -0.80
N GLY A 104 -10.00 12.78 -1.27
CA GLY A 104 -8.79 12.79 -0.48
C GLY A 104 -8.74 14.01 0.44
N GLY A 105 -8.81 13.82 1.76
CA GLY A 105 -8.77 14.88 2.77
C GLY A 105 -7.45 15.67 2.89
N ALA A 106 -6.78 15.95 1.78
CA ALA A 106 -5.72 16.96 1.72
C ALA A 106 -6.36 18.28 1.27
N ALA A 107 -6.17 19.30 2.11
CA ALA A 107 -6.58 20.67 1.86
C ALA A 107 -6.05 21.19 0.52
N GLN A 108 -6.83 22.10 -0.06
CA GLN A 108 -6.51 22.91 -1.24
C GLN A 108 -5.13 23.55 -1.16
#